data_AF-N1WKP3-F1
#
_entry.id   AF-N1WKP3-F1
#
_cell.length_a   1.000
_cell.length_b   1.000
_cell.length_c   1.000
_cell.angle_alpha   90.00
_cell.angle_beta   90.00
_cell.angle_gamma   90.00
#
_symmetry.space_group_name_H-M   'P 1'
#
loop_
_entity.id
_entity.type
_entity.pdbx_description
1 polymer ?
#
loop_
_entity_poly.entity_id
_entity_poly.type
_entity_poly.pdbx_seq_one_letter_code
_entity_poly.pdbx_strand_id
1 'polypeptide(L)' 'MKTGCQWRAIPKEFGSGQTCHRRFQEWERAGVFKKIYKSILKYYDVKNKIAWDWASMDSVMVKVPKGGA' A
#
# COMPACT_ATOMS: atom_id res chain seq x y z
N MET A 1 -17.23 -12.01 -6.47
CA MET A 1 -16.00 -11.19 -6.58
C MET A 1 -15.43 -11.02 -5.17
N LYS A 2 -14.26 -11.60 -4.85
CA LYS A 2 -13.62 -11.42 -3.53
C LYS A 2 -12.86 -10.08 -3.58
N THR A 3 -13.43 -9.05 -2.99
CA THR A 3 -12.80 -7.72 -2.87
C THR A 3 -11.90 -7.69 -1.64
N GLY A 4 -10.62 -7.32 -1.84
CA GLY A 4 -9.59 -7.25 -0.80
C GLY A 4 -8.43 -8.21 -1.07
N CYS A 5 -7.20 -7.68 -1.07
CA CYS A 5 -5.99 -8.50 -1.18
C CYS A 5 -5.80 -9.29 0.12
N GLN A 6 -6.39 -10.49 0.20
CA GLN A 6 -6.24 -11.36 1.35
C GLN A 6 -4.79 -11.87 1.39
N TRP A 7 -4.12 -11.85 2.55
CA TRP A 7 -2.77 -12.39 2.70
C TRP A 7 -2.65 -13.84 2.21
N ARG A 8 -3.71 -14.63 2.37
CA ARG A 8 -3.79 -16.03 1.89
C ARG A 8 -3.95 -16.18 0.37
N ALA A 9 -4.28 -15.10 -0.32
CA ALA A 9 -4.42 -15.06 -1.78
C ALA A 9 -3.16 -14.54 -2.49
N ILE A 10 -2.07 -14.28 -1.74
CA ILE A 10 -0.80 -13.85 -2.33
C ILE A 10 -0.21 -15.00 -3.18
N PRO A 11 0.29 -14.71 -4.40
CA PRO A 11 0.95 -15.71 -5.23
C PRO A 11 2.12 -16.38 -4.50
N LYS A 12 2.25 -17.70 -4.68
CA LYS A 12 3.24 -18.52 -3.94
C LYS A 12 4.68 -18.09 -4.19
N GLU A 13 4.97 -17.43 -5.31
CA GLU A 13 6.30 -16.88 -5.64
C GLU A 13 6.80 -15.85 -4.62
N PHE A 14 5.90 -15.17 -3.89
CA PHE A 14 6.25 -14.20 -2.85
C PHE A 14 6.38 -14.83 -1.45
N GLY A 15 6.17 -16.14 -1.32
CA GLY A 15 6.19 -16.87 -0.05
C GLY A 15 4.81 -16.98 0.61
N SER A 16 4.80 -17.30 1.91
CA SER A 16 3.55 -17.47 2.65
C SER A 16 2.92 -16.12 3.00
N GLY A 17 1.59 -16.07 3.00
CA GLY A 17 0.84 -14.87 3.39
C GLY A 17 1.20 -14.31 4.76
N GLN A 18 1.56 -15.18 5.72
CA GLN A 18 2.00 -14.77 7.06
C GLN A 18 3.36 -14.05 7.03
N THR A 19 4.32 -14.57 6.26
CA THR A 19 5.63 -13.93 6.09
C THR A 19 5.48 -12.58 5.39
N CYS A 20 4.64 -12.49 4.36
CA CYS A 20 4.33 -11.23 3.69
C CYS A 20 3.68 -10.23 4.66
N HIS A 21 2.72 -10.67 5.48
CA HIS A 21 2.07 -9.82 6.46
C HIS A 21 3.05 -9.27 7.51
N ARG A 22 3.91 -10.12 8.07
CA ARG A 22 4.94 -9.69 9.03
C ARG A 22 5.90 -8.68 8.41
N ARG A 23 6.37 -8.93 7.19
CA ARG A 23 7.25 -8.01 6.47
C ARG A 23 6.56 -6.67 6.19
N PHE A 24 5.28 -6.71 5.81
CA PHE A 24 4.48 -5.50 5.62
C PHE A 24 4.44 -4.64 6.90
N GLN A 25 4.18 -5.23 8.06
CA GLN A 25 4.19 -4.52 9.34
C GLN A 25 5.57 -3.98 9.72
N GLU A 26 6.65 -4.71 9.44
CA GLU A 26 8.02 -4.23 9.65
C GLU A 26 8.29 -2.98 8.79
N TRP A 27 7.88 -3.00 7.52
CA TRP A 27 8.04 -1.88 6.59
C TRP A 27 7.18 -0.68 6.94
N GLU A 28 5.95 -0.91 7.38
CA GLU A 28 5.05 0.13 7.84
C GLU A 28 5.64 0.86 9.06
N ARG A 29 6.09 0.11 10.09
CA ARG A 29 6.80 0.67 11.25
C ARG A 29 8.09 1.40 10.88
N ALA A 30 8.84 0.90 9.90
CA ALA A 30 10.05 1.54 9.39
C ALA A 30 9.77 2.73 8.44
N GLY A 31 8.50 3.05 8.16
CA GLY A 31 8.07 4.14 7.29
C GLY A 31 8.46 3.96 5.82
N VAL A 32 8.67 2.73 5.36
CA VAL A 32 9.15 2.42 4.00
C VAL A 32 8.19 2.97 2.94
N PHE A 33 6.88 2.77 3.11
CA PHE A 33 5.89 3.27 2.16
C PHE A 33 5.90 4.80 2.04
N LYS A 34 6.08 5.51 3.16
CA LYS A 34 6.23 6.97 3.17
C LYS A 34 7.47 7.42 2.41
N LYS A 35 8.59 6.69 2.54
CA LYS A 35 9.83 6.97 1.80
C LYS A 35 9.64 6.74 0.30
N ILE A 36 9.04 5.62 -0.09
CA ILE A 36 8.72 5.31 -1.49
C ILE A 36 7.81 6.39 -2.09
N TYR A 37 6.74 6.76 -1.39
CA TYR A 37 5.80 7.78 -1.85
C TYR A 37 6.49 9.13 -2.10
N LYS A 38 7.36 9.58 -1.18
CA LYS A 38 8.16 10.80 -1.38
C LYS A 38 9.08 10.71 -2.60
N SER A 39 9.71 9.56 -2.85
CA SER A 39 10.57 9.38 -4.02
C SER A 39 9.79 9.43 -5.33
N ILE A 40 8.60 8.81 -5.37
CA ILE A 40 7.70 8.87 -6.53
C ILE A 40 7.25 10.30 -6.80
N LEU A 41 6.83 11.03 -5.75
CA LEU A 41 6.42 12.43 -5.88
C LEU A 41 7.55 13.30 -6.44
N LYS A 42 8.79 13.15 -5.94
CA LYS A 42 9.96 13.88 -6.46
C LYS A 42 10.20 13.58 -7.94
N TYR A 43 10.15 12.29 -8.32
CA TYR A 43 10.32 11.91 -9.72
C TYR A 43 9.24 12.52 -10.62
N TYR A 44 7.99 12.47 -10.17
CA TYR A 44 6.85 12.95 -10.95
C TYR A 44 6.81 14.48 -11.03
N ASP A 45 7.23 15.19 -9.98
CA ASP A 45 7.36 16.64 -9.98
C ASP A 45 8.39 17.13 -11.01
N VAL A 46 9.54 16.46 -11.09
CA VAL A 46 10.57 16.78 -12.10
C VAL A 46 10.02 16.56 -13.51
N LYS A 47 9.30 15.45 -13.73
CA LYS A 47 8.86 15.03 -15.07
C LYS A 47 7.60 15.75 -15.57
N ASN A 48 6.63 15.99 -14.70
CA ASN A 48 5.28 16.41 -15.08
C ASN A 48 4.80 17.69 -14.36
N LYS A 49 5.60 18.26 -13.44
CA LYS A 49 5.26 19.45 -12.63
C LYS A 49 3.97 19.28 -11.83
N ILE A 50 4.10 18.84 -10.58
CA ILE A 50 2.94 18.67 -9.71
C ILE A 50 2.42 20.06 -9.31
N ALA A 51 1.11 20.28 -9.45
CA ALA A 51 0.45 21.44 -8.89
C ALA A 51 0.32 21.28 -7.37
N TRP A 52 1.36 21.67 -6.62
CA TRP A 52 1.41 21.49 -5.16
C TRP A 52 0.33 22.28 -4.41
N ASP A 53 -0.21 23.33 -5.03
CA ASP A 53 -1.26 24.18 -4.45
C ASP A 53 -2.65 23.54 -4.52
N TRP A 54 -2.81 22.43 -5.26
CA TRP A 54 -4.09 21.76 -5.42
C TRP A 54 -3.95 20.23 -5.39
N ALA A 55 -4.73 19.58 -4.54
CA ALA A 55 -4.81 18.13 -4.51
C ALA A 55 -6.28 17.69 -4.33
N SER A 56 -6.68 16.66 -5.07
CA SER A 56 -7.95 15.96 -4.84
C SER A 56 -7.72 14.78 -3.90
N MET A 57 -8.62 14.61 -2.93
CA MET A 57 -8.63 13.46 -2.02
C MET A 57 -9.79 12.55 -2.40
N ASP A 58 -9.49 11.30 -2.69
CA ASP A 58 -10.49 10.26 -2.91
C ASP A 58 -10.26 9.10 -1.93
N SER A 59 -11.35 8.42 -1.56
CA SER A 59 -11.30 7.29 -0.64
C SER A 59 -12.39 6.28 -0.96
N VAL A 60 -12.09 5.00 -0.73
CA VAL A 60 -13.04 3.91 -0.87
C VAL A 60 -13.19 3.18 0.45
N MET A 61 -14.44 2.96 0.88
CA MET A 61 -14.73 2.14 2.05
C MET A 61 -14.79 0.66 1.63
N VAL A 62 -14.02 -0.18 2.31
CA VAL A 62 -14.04 -1.63 2.10
C VAL A 62 -14.52 -2.35 3.36
N LYS A 63 -15.36 -3.38 3.18
CA LYS A 63 -15.81 -4.22 4.29
C LYS A 63 -14.64 -5.06 4.81
N VAL A 64 -14.46 -5.09 6.13
CA VAL A 64 -13.50 -5.99 6.78
C VAL A 64 -14.01 -7.44 6.68
N PRO A 65 -13.16 -8.41 6.29
CA PRO A 65 -13.54 -9.83 6.36
C PRO A 65 -13.87 -10.24 7.79
N LYS A 66 -15.03 -10.88 8.01
CA LYS A 66 -15.40 -11.41 9.32
C LYS A 66 -14.38 -12.49 9.73
N GLY A 67 -13.72 -12.33 10.88
CA GLY A 67 -12.82 -13.33 11.47
C GLY A 67 -11.36 -12.92 11.73
N GLY A 68 -11.04 -11.61 11.76
CA GLY A 68 -9.73 -11.15 12.25
C GLY A 68 -9.73 -11.00 13.77
N ALA A 69 -9.30 -12.05 14.48
CA ALA A 69 -8.79 -12.00 15.84
C ALA A 69 -7.39 -12.65 15.82
#